data_AF-A0A924PTD6-F1
#
_entry.id   AF-A0A924PTD6-F1
#
_cell.length_a   1.000
_cell.length_b   1.000
_cell.length_c   1.000
_cell.angle_alpha   90.00
_cell.angle_beta   90.00
_cell.angle_gamma   90.00
#
_symmetry.space_group_name_H-M   'P 1'
#
loop_
_entity.id
_entity.type
_entity.pdbx_description
1 polymer ?
#
loop_
_entity_poly.entity_id
_entity_poly.type
_entity_poly.pdbx_seq_one_letter_code
_entity_poly.pdbx_strand_id
1 'polypeptide(L)' 'MSHTIDYFFAPQSPWTYLGHARFVAMAQSVTAKVRPMPIDLGKVFPI' A
#
# COMPACT_ATOMS: atom_id res chain seq x y z
N MET A 1 -14.57 6.68 14.17
CA MET A 1 -14.47 5.36 13.50
C MET A 1 -13.07 5.26 12.92
N SER A 2 -12.24 4.32 13.38
CA SER A 2 -10.89 4.11 12.82
C SER A 2 -10.98 3.21 11.59
N HIS A 3 -10.62 3.73 10.41
CA HIS A 3 -10.56 2.93 9.19
C HIS A 3 -9.24 2.14 9.12
N THR A 4 -9.29 0.91 8.62
CA THR A 4 -8.08 0.13 8.29
C THR A 4 -7.95 0.05 6.78
N ILE A 5 -6.75 0.35 6.27
CA ILE A 5 -6.42 0.33 4.85
C ILE A 5 -5.41 -0.78 4.63
N ASP A 6 -5.79 -1.79 3.86
CA ASP A 6 -4.86 -2.81 3.39
C ASP A 6 -4.07 -2.27 2.20
N TYR A 7 -2.79 -2.08 2.40
CA TYR A 7 -1.91 -1.45 1.42
C TYR A 7 -1.06 -2.50 0.73
N PHE A 8 -1.59 -3.01 -0.39
CA PHE A 8 -0.92 -3.99 -1.24
C PHE A 8 0.14 -3.35 -2.12
N PHE A 9 1.36 -3.90 -2.11
CA PHE A 9 2.44 -3.43 -2.97
C PHE A 9 3.47 -4.52 -3.23
N ALA A 10 4.28 -4.34 -4.27
CA ALA A 10 5.37 -5.23 -4.60
C ALA A 10 6.66 -4.40 -4.60
N PRO A 11 7.59 -4.58 -3.62
CA PRO A 11 8.77 -3.71 -3.47
C PRO A 11 9.63 -3.58 -4.73
N GLN A 12 9.68 -4.63 -5.57
CA GLN A 12 10.41 -4.64 -6.83
C GLN A 12 9.74 -3.85 -7.97
N SER A 13 8.48 -3.44 -7.83
CA SER A 13 7.79 -2.65 -8.85
C SER A 13 8.40 -1.24 -8.91
N PRO A 14 8.78 -0.74 -10.11
CA PRO A 14 9.31 0.61 -10.24
C PRO A 14 8.28 1.69 -9.88
N TRP A 15 7.01 1.32 -9.77
CA TRP A 15 5.88 2.24 -9.55
C TRP A 15 5.39 2.27 -8.09
N THR A 16 5.81 1.32 -7.24
CA THR A 16 5.18 1.08 -5.93
C THR A 16 5.21 2.29 -4.99
N TYR A 17 6.26 3.10 -5.06
CA TYR A 17 6.45 4.22 -4.14
C TYR A 17 5.93 5.56 -4.66
N LEU A 18 5.42 5.61 -5.90
CA LEU A 18 4.78 6.81 -6.42
C LEU A 18 3.58 7.19 -5.54
N GLY A 19 3.63 8.38 -4.95
CA GLY A 19 2.59 8.88 -4.05
C GLY A 19 2.57 8.25 -2.65
N HIS A 20 3.48 7.33 -2.31
CA HIS A 20 3.51 6.64 -1.01
C HIS A 20 3.52 7.62 0.17
N ALA A 21 4.43 8.61 0.16
CA ALA A 21 4.54 9.59 1.23
C ALA A 21 3.25 10.40 1.43
N ARG A 22 2.61 10.83 0.32
CA ARG A 22 1.34 11.56 0.37
C ARG A 22 0.21 10.68 0.92
N PHE A 23 0.14 9.43 0.50
CA PHE A 23 -0.83 8.46 1.01
C PHE A 23 -0.69 8.27 2.53
N VAL A 24 0.53 8.03 3.02
CA VAL A 24 0.79 7.85 4.46
C VAL A 24 0.38 9.09 5.26
N ALA A 25 0.72 10.29 4.78
CA ALA A 25 0.33 11.55 5.42
C ALA A 25 -1.20 11.73 5.51
N MET A 26 -1.93 11.38 4.44
CA MET A 26 -3.39 11.42 4.43
C MET A 26 -4.02 10.40 5.39
N ALA A 27 -3.49 9.18 5.44
CA ALA A 27 -3.99 8.16 6.35
C ALA A 27 -3.80 8.58 7.82
N GLN A 28 -2.64 9.17 8.13
CA GLN A 28 -2.33 9.69 9.46
C GLN A 28 -3.26 10.84 9.88
N SER A 29 -3.57 11.77 8.96
CA SER A 29 -4.40 12.94 9.29
C SER A 29 -5.83 12.58 9.70
N VAL A 30 -6.34 11.41 9.27
CA VAL A 30 -7.66 10.89 9.64
C VAL A 30 -7.60 9.74 10.64
N THR A 31 -6.43 9.48 11.25
CA THR A 31 -6.22 8.37 12.19
C THR A 31 -6.61 7.00 11.60
N ALA A 32 -6.36 6.79 10.31
CA ALA A 32 -6.52 5.49 9.67
C ALA A 32 -5.29 4.60 9.92
N LYS A 33 -5.53 3.31 10.14
CA LYS A 33 -4.48 2.30 10.26
C LYS A 33 -4.09 1.78 8.88
N VAL A 34 -2.84 1.97 8.48
CA VAL A 34 -2.29 1.36 7.26
C VAL A 34 -1.70 -0.01 7.61
N ARG A 35 -2.18 -1.07 6.97
CA ARG A 35 -1.64 -2.43 7.07
C ARG A 35 -0.86 -2.77 5.80
N PRO A 36 0.48 -2.76 5.83
CA PRO A 36 1.29 -3.15 4.67
C PRO A 36 1.06 -4.61 4.29
N MET A 37 0.85 -4.88 3.00
CA MET A 37 0.63 -6.21 2.45
C MET A 37 1.58 -6.43 1.25
N PRO A 38 2.84 -6.84 1.47
CA PRO A 38 3.73 -7.20 0.37
C PRO A 38 3.15 -8.37 -0.43
N ILE A 39 3.15 -8.27 -1.76
CA ILE A 39 2.64 -9.31 -2.65
C ILE A 39 3.66 -9.77 -3.69
N ASP A 40 3.46 -11.00 -4.14
CA ASP A 40 4.16 -11.59 -5.26
C ASP A 40 3.37 -11.34 -6.56
N LEU A 41 3.92 -10.51 -7.45
CA LEU A 41 3.28 -10.20 -8.72
C LEU A 41 3.24 -11.39 -9.68
N GLY A 42 4.16 -12.36 -9.56
CA GLY A 42 4.14 -13.57 -10.40
C GLY A 42 2.94 -14.47 -10.12
N LYS A 43 2.39 -14.40 -8.90
CA LYS A 43 1.13 -15.09 -8.55
C LYS A 43 -0.11 -14.34 -9.00
N VAL A 44 -0.05 -13.00 -9.04
CA VAL A 44 -1.17 -12.15 -9.44
C VAL A 44 -1.32 -12.11 -10.96
N PHE A 45 -0.19 -12.10 -11.68
CA PHE A 45 -0.11 -12.08 -13.13
C PHE A 45 0.65 -13.33 -13.62
N PRO A 46 0.05 -14.53 -13.49
CA PRO A 46 0.64 -15.74 -14.04
C PRO A 46 0.66 -15.68 -15.57
N ILE A 47 1.74 -16.21 -16.13
CA ILE A 47 1.98 -16.32 -17.58
C ILE A 47 1.46 -17.67 -18.08
#